data_AF-A0A0D0BV50-F1
#
_entry.id   AF-A0A0D0BV50-F1
#
_cell.length_a   1.000
_cell.length_b   1.000
_cell.length_c   1.000
_cell.angle_alpha   90.00
_cell.angle_beta   90.00
_cell.angle_gamma   90.00
#
_symmetry.space_group_name_H-M   'P 1'
#
loop_
_entity.id
_entity.type
_entity.pdbx_description
1 polymer ?
#
loop_
_entity_poly.entity_id
_entity_poly.type
_entity_poly.pdbx_seq_one_letter_code
_entity_poly.pdbx_strand_id
1 'polypeptide(L)' 'ALCAISGSVNGEDFFDFIVNDVVSGFDSFPQANGVLVMDNTSIHKSEALCQVV' A
#
# COMPACT_ATOMS: atom_id res chain seq x y z
N ALA A 1 16.12 -16.85 8.52
CA ALA A 1 15.15 -15.87 8.03
C ALA A 1 13.76 -16.32 8.45
N LEU A 2 12.97 -15.47 9.10
CA LEU A 2 11.58 -15.81 9.43
C LEU A 2 10.80 -15.89 8.11
N CYS A 3 10.23 -17.05 7.80
CA CYS A 3 9.31 -17.19 6.66
C CYS A 3 8.06 -16.36 6.91
N ALA A 4 7.63 -15.59 5.91
CA ALA A 4 6.30 -15.01 5.89
C ALA A 4 5.27 -16.14 6.05
N ILE A 5 4.28 -15.93 6.92
CA ILE A 5 3.17 -16.88 7.11
C ILE A 5 2.45 -17.00 5.76
N SER A 6 1.99 -18.20 5.40
CA SER A 6 1.25 -18.38 4.15
C SER A 6 0.05 -17.43 4.08
N GLY A 7 -0.04 -16.63 3.01
CA GLY A 7 -1.02 -15.56 2.84
C GLY A 7 -0.60 -14.19 3.39
N SER A 8 0.56 -14.08 4.03
CA SER A 8 1.17 -12.80 4.43
C SER A 8 2.05 -12.28 3.30
N VAL A 9 2.01 -10.96 3.09
CA VAL A 9 2.87 -10.25 2.13
C VAL A 9 4.02 -9.56 2.86
N ASN A 10 5.17 -9.48 2.20
CA ASN A 10 6.29 -8.68 2.69
C ASN A 10 6.08 -7.19 2.33
N GLY A 11 7.01 -6.32 2.73
CA GLY A 11 6.89 -4.88 2.48
C GLY A 11 7.00 -4.47 1.01
N GLU A 12 7.76 -5.20 0.20
CA GLU A 12 7.92 -4.95 -1.24
C GLU A 12 6.65 -5.33 -2.00
N ASP A 13 6.14 -6.55 -1.78
CA ASP A 13 4.89 -7.03 -2.37
C ASP A 13 3.71 -6.13 -1.99
N PHE A 14 3.69 -5.65 -0.74
CA PHE A 14 2.68 -4.71 -0.27
C PHE A 14 2.78 -3.36 -0.98
N PHE A 15 3.99 -2.82 -1.14
CA PHE A 15 4.20 -1.54 -1.82
C PHE A 15 3.73 -1.61 -3.27
N ASP A 16 4.12 -2.66 -4.00
CA ASP A 16 3.72 -2.85 -5.40
C ASP A 16 2.20 -2.92 -5.55
N PHE A 17 1.51 -3.64 -4.65
CA PHE A 17 0.05 -3.70 -4.62
C PHE A 17 -0.58 -2.32 -4.39
N ILE A 18 -0.10 -1.55 -3.40
CA ILE A 18 -0.68 -0.22 -3.12
C ILE A 18 -0.50 0.72 -4.31
N VAL A 19 0.69 0.80 -4.89
CA VAL A 19 0.96 1.76 -5.96
C VAL A 19 0.27 1.36 -7.25
N ASN A 20 0.40 0.10 -7.68
CA ASN A 20 -0.01 -0.32 -9.01
C ASN A 20 -1.48 -0.71 -9.09
N ASP A 21 -2.08 -1.18 -8.01
CA ASP A 21 -3.46 -1.68 -8.02
C ASP A 21 -4.45 -0.79 -7.26
N VAL A 22 -4.02 -0.14 -6.16
CA VAL A 22 -4.91 0.68 -5.32
C VAL A 22 -4.89 2.15 -5.73
N VAL A 23 -3.71 2.79 -5.67
CA VAL A 23 -3.54 4.22 -5.95
C VAL A 23 -3.76 4.53 -7.42
N SER A 24 -3.36 3.63 -8.33
CA SER A 24 -3.67 3.75 -9.76
C SER A 24 -5.17 3.87 -10.05
N GLY A 25 -6.03 3.31 -9.19
CA GLY A 25 -7.48 3.40 -9.30
C GLY A 25 -8.06 4.75 -8.85
N PHE A 26 -7.29 5.57 -8.12
CA PHE A 26 -7.75 6.87 -7.59
C PHE A 26 -7.97 7.91 -8.70
N ASP A 27 -7.43 7.67 -9.91
CA ASP A 27 -7.65 8.50 -11.09
C ASP A 27 -9.00 8.28 -11.79
N SER A 28 -9.87 7.45 -11.22
CA SER A 28 -11.19 7.17 -11.77
C SER A 28 -12.28 8.11 -11.23
N PHE A 29 -13.15 8.58 -12.12
CA PHE A 29 -14.31 9.43 -11.79
C PHE A 29 -15.22 8.80 -10.70
N PRO A 30 -15.81 9.59 -9.77
CA PRO A 30 -15.74 11.04 -9.61
C PRO A 30 -14.57 11.47 -8.71
N GLN A 31 -13.62 12.21 -9.29
CA GLN A 31 -12.36 12.52 -8.64
C GLN A 31 -12.43 13.83 -7.84
N ALA A 32 -12.41 13.72 -6.50
CA ALA A 32 -11.74 14.64 -5.58
C ALA A 32 -11.72 14.06 -4.15
N ASN A 33 -10.54 14.04 -3.50
CA ASN A 33 -10.29 13.63 -2.10
C ASN A 33 -10.37 12.12 -1.80
N GLY A 34 -9.75 11.27 -2.63
CA GLY A 34 -9.53 9.86 -2.27
C GLY A 34 -8.72 9.76 -0.99
N VAL A 35 -9.20 8.98 -0.01
CA VAL A 35 -8.51 8.76 1.27
C VAL A 35 -8.12 7.29 1.35
N LEU A 36 -6.83 7.02 1.50
CA LEU A 36 -6.32 5.70 1.82
C LEU A 36 -6.26 5.54 3.35
N VAL A 37 -7.06 4.62 3.90
CA VAL A 37 -7.05 4.31 5.34
C VAL A 37 -6.43 2.94 5.54
N MET A 38 -5.40 2.89 6.39
CA MET A 38 -4.66 1.67 6.71
C MET A 38 -4.50 1.52 8.22
N ASP A 39 -4.30 0.28 8.69
CA ASP A 39 -3.93 0.04 10.08
C ASP A 39 -2.46 0.38 10.35
N ASN A 40 -2.08 0.42 11.63
CA ASN A 40 -0.81 0.95 12.09
C ASN A 40 0.34 -0.10 12.09
N THR A 41 0.41 -1.00 11.11
CA THR A 41 1.53 -1.96 11.01
C THR A 41 2.83 -1.31 10.53
N SER A 42 3.98 -1.96 10.75
CA SER A 42 5.30 -1.39 10.42
C SER A 42 5.56 -1.27 8.93
N ILE A 43 5.11 -2.24 8.13
CA ILE A 43 5.29 -2.24 6.67
C ILE A 43 4.54 -1.08 5.98
N HIS A 44 3.50 -0.52 6.61
CA HIS A 44 2.73 0.63 6.10
C HIS A 44 3.41 1.98 6.40
N LYS A 45 4.56 1.99 7.08
CA LYS A 45 5.30 3.21 7.43
C LYS A 45 6.64 3.30 6.71
N SER A 46 6.83 2.49 5.67
CA SER A 46 8.06 2.57 4.89
C SER A 46 8.19 3.96 4.28
N GLU A 47 9.41 4.51 4.26
CA GLU A 47 9.66 5.84 3.69
C GLU A 47 9.22 5.91 2.23
N ALA A 48 9.46 4.83 1.48
CA ALA A 48 9.03 4.70 0.09
C ALA A 48 7.52 4.86 -0.06
N LEU A 49 6.71 4.23 0.80
CA LEU A 49 5.26 4.35 0.74
C LEU A 49 4.81 5.78 1.05
N CYS A 50 5.34 6.39 2.12
CA CYS A 50 5.02 7.76 2.53
C CYS A 50 5.37 8.84 1.49
N GLN A 51 6.25 8.55 0.53
CA GLN A 51 6.57 9.47 -0.56
C GLN A 51 5.54 9.42 -1.71
N VAL A 52 4.76 8.34 -1.80
CA VAL A 52 3.82 8.09 -2.90
C VAL A 52 2.37 8.33 -2.50
N VAL A 53 2.02 8.20 -1.21
CA VAL A 53 0.65 8.39 -0.68
C VAL A 53 0.48 9.64 0.18
#